data_AF-A0A9Q0XKB9-F1
#
_entry.id   AF-A0A9Q0XKB9-F1
#
_cell.length_a   1.000
_cell.length_b   1.000
_cell.length_c   1.000
_cell.angle_alpha   90.00
_cell.angle_beta   90.00
_cell.angle_gamma   90.00
#
_symmetry.space_group_name_H-M   'P 1'
#
loop_
_entity.id
_entity.type
_entity.pdbx_description
1 polymer ?
#
loop_
_entity_poly.entity_id
_entity_poly.type
_entity_poly.pdbx_seq_one_letter_code
_entity_poly.pdbx_strand_id
1 'polypeptide(L)'
;MGKEWRGICRDEYEQALMRAASLVAFFGAFRISELVAAGKFDTSRTALQVSDLRWQEGSVVFWVRQSKTDQLAKGQQVVLGPWSAVDICLVAAIEAYYRSWVWA
;
A
#
# COMPACT_ATOMS: atom_id res chain seq x y z
N MET A 1 9.82 13.19 0.73
CA MET A 1 9.98 11.96 1.55
C MET A 1 10.93 10.88 0.94
N GLY A 2 11.71 11.17 -0.12
CA GLY A 2 12.52 10.15 -0.82
C GLY A 2 13.99 10.01 -0.41
N LYS A 3 14.52 10.88 0.45
CA LYS A 3 15.94 10.82 0.87
C LYS A 3 16.17 9.92 2.09
N GLU A 4 15.12 9.70 2.90
CA GLU A 4 15.21 9.02 4.19
C GLU A 4 15.40 7.50 4.05
N TRP A 5 14.93 6.92 2.96
CA TRP A 5 14.96 5.46 2.74
C TRP A 5 16.28 4.92 2.19
N ARG A 6 17.19 5.77 1.71
CA ARG A 6 18.44 5.35 1.05
C ARG A 6 19.41 4.59 1.94
N GLY A 7 19.32 4.76 3.27
CA GLY A 7 20.13 4.04 4.24
C GLY A 7 19.50 2.74 4.75
N ILE A 8 18.26 2.43 4.34
CA ILE A 8 17.47 1.30 4.84
C ILE A 8 17.14 0.34 3.70
N CYS A 9 16.74 0.87 2.55
CA CYS A 9 16.35 0.11 1.37
C CYS A 9 17.57 -0.25 0.50
N ARG A 10 17.55 -1.45 -0.04
CA ARG A 10 18.64 -2.04 -0.83
C ARG A 10 18.64 -1.59 -2.29
N ASP A 11 17.47 -1.27 -2.84
CA ASP A 11 17.28 -0.89 -4.23
C ASP A 11 16.14 0.13 -4.40
N GLU A 12 15.86 0.53 -5.63
CA GLU A 12 14.78 1.47 -5.96
C GLU A 12 13.39 0.85 -5.75
N TYR A 13 13.27 -0.47 -5.89
CA TYR A 13 12.03 -1.19 -5.65
C TYR A 13 11.63 -1.10 -4.18
N GLU A 14 12.55 -1.39 -3.25
CA GLU A 14 12.30 -1.29 -1.81
C GLU A 14 11.98 0.14 -1.38
N GLN A 15 12.63 1.14 -1.99
CA GLN A 15 12.31 2.55 -1.73
C GLN A 15 10.90 2.91 -2.18
N ALA A 16 10.50 2.47 -3.38
CA ALA A 16 9.16 2.70 -3.89
C ALA A 16 8.10 1.96 -3.05
N LEU A 17 8.37 0.71 -2.67
CA LEU A 17 7.51 -0.10 -1.80
C LEU A 17 7.34 0.56 -0.43
N MET A 18 8.42 0.94 0.25
CA MET A 18 8.34 1.55 1.58
C MET A 18 7.63 2.90 1.55
N ARG A 19 7.86 3.70 0.51
CA ARG A 19 7.15 4.96 0.30
C ARG A 19 5.66 4.71 0.09
N ALA A 20 5.28 3.80 -0.81
CA ALA A 20 3.88 3.47 -1.07
C ALA A 20 3.19 2.92 0.18
N ALA A 21 3.79 1.93 0.86
CA ALA A 21 3.25 1.32 2.06
C ALA A 21 3.03 2.33 3.20
N SER A 22 3.98 3.26 3.40
CA SER A 22 3.87 4.29 4.44
C SER A 22 2.74 5.28 4.14
N LEU A 23 2.59 5.69 2.88
CA LEU A 23 1.49 6.58 2.47
C LEU A 23 0.14 5.86 2.55
N VAL A 24 0.06 4.58 2.17
CA VAL A 24 -1.17 3.77 2.31
C VAL A 24 -1.56 3.62 3.77
N ALA A 25 -0.59 3.33 4.65
CA ALA A 25 -0.83 3.28 6.09
C ALA A 25 -1.41 4.59 6.62
N PHE A 26 -0.80 5.71 6.24
CA PHE A 26 -1.18 7.03 6.73
C PHE A 26 -2.52 7.52 6.17
N PHE A 27 -2.65 7.62 4.84
CA PHE A 27 -3.83 8.18 4.19
C PHE A 27 -5.02 7.23 4.16
N GLY A 28 -4.76 5.92 4.10
CA GLY A 28 -5.80 4.90 4.14
C GLY A 28 -6.20 4.45 5.54
N ALA A 29 -5.52 4.96 6.59
CA ALA A 29 -5.71 4.56 7.98
C ALA A 29 -5.60 3.04 8.22
N PHE A 30 -4.74 2.37 7.46
CA PHE A 30 -4.53 0.93 7.57
C PHE A 30 -3.74 0.59 8.83
N ARG A 31 -4.12 -0.51 9.48
CA ARG A 31 -3.32 -1.10 10.56
C ARG A 31 -2.15 -1.88 9.98
N ILE A 32 -1.09 -2.03 10.78
CA ILE A 32 0.08 -2.82 10.38
C ILE A 32 -0.30 -4.26 10.00
N SER A 33 -1.27 -4.86 10.70
CA SER A 33 -1.78 -6.21 10.42
C SER A 33 -2.61 -6.33 9.14
N GLU A 34 -3.05 -5.19 8.58
CA GLU A 34 -3.77 -5.12 7.32
C GLU A 34 -2.81 -4.87 6.15
N LEU A 35 -1.60 -4.36 6.40
CA LEU A 35 -0.59 -4.06 5.37
C LEU A 35 0.48 -5.12 5.22
N VAL A 36 0.90 -5.74 6.33
CA VAL A 36 2.06 -6.63 6.37
C VAL A 36 1.63 -8.00 6.89
N ALA A 37 2.12 -9.05 6.25
CA ALA A 37 1.94 -10.42 6.71
C ALA A 37 2.60 -10.61 8.08
N ALA A 38 1.99 -11.41 8.96
CA ALA A 38 2.52 -11.65 10.30
C ALA A 38 3.86 -12.42 10.28
N GLY A 39 4.15 -13.10 9.17
CA GLY A 39 5.41 -13.79 8.93
C GLY A 39 5.43 -14.53 7.59
N LYS A 40 6.54 -15.19 7.29
CA LYS A 40 6.77 -15.90 6.02
C LYS A 40 5.74 -17.00 5.72
N PHE A 41 5.18 -17.62 6.77
CA PHE A 41 4.21 -18.71 6.68
C PHE A 41 2.78 -18.26 6.91
N ASP A 42 2.51 -16.95 6.89
CA ASP A 42 1.17 -16.43 7.06
C ASP A 42 0.29 -16.78 5.84
N THR A 43 -0.67 -17.68 6.04
CA THR A 43 -1.64 -18.10 5.04
C THR A 43 -3.01 -17.44 5.21
N SER A 44 -3.16 -16.53 6.18
CA SER A 44 -4.44 -15.87 6.48
C SER A 44 -4.91 -14.98 5.32
N ARG A 45 -3.96 -14.52 4.49
CA ARG A 45 -4.19 -13.58 3.38
C ARG A 45 -4.92 -12.30 3.82
N THR A 46 -4.73 -11.89 5.08
CA THR A 46 -5.30 -10.66 5.64
C THR A 46 -4.47 -9.43 5.27
N ALA A 47 -3.17 -9.60 5.05
CA ALA A 47 -2.31 -8.55 4.55
C ALA A 47 -2.70 -8.15 3.12
N LEU A 48 -2.67 -6.85 2.86
CA LEU A 48 -3.02 -6.25 1.59
C LEU A 48 -2.17 -6.84 0.45
N GLN A 49 -2.85 -7.34 -0.58
CA GLN A 49 -2.20 -7.90 -1.77
C GLN A 49 -2.35 -6.95 -2.95
N VAL A 50 -1.45 -7.06 -3.92
CA VAL A 50 -1.56 -6.32 -5.20
C VAL A 50 -2.92 -6.56 -5.87
N SER A 51 -3.48 -7.78 -5.76
CA SER A 51 -4.80 -8.13 -6.29
C SER A 51 -5.97 -7.40 -5.61
N ASP A 52 -5.75 -6.84 -4.42
CA ASP A 52 -6.74 -6.05 -3.68
C ASP A 52 -6.75 -4.57 -4.11
N LEU A 53 -5.80 -4.16 -4.97
CA LEU A 53 -5.73 -2.82 -5.53
C LEU A 53 -6.44 -2.78 -6.89
N ARG A 54 -7.21 -1.71 -7.11
CA ARG A 54 -7.80 -1.39 -8.41
C ARG A 54 -7.64 0.10 -8.70
N TRP A 55 -7.37 0.42 -9.95
CA TRP A 55 -7.38 1.80 -10.44
C TRP A 55 -8.79 2.20 -10.85
N GLN A 56 -9.26 3.36 -10.42
CA GLN A 56 -10.57 3.91 -10.78
C GLN A 56 -10.50 5.43 -10.90
N GLU A 57 -10.72 5.96 -12.11
CA GLU A 57 -10.85 7.41 -12.35
C GLU A 57 -9.70 8.26 -11.76
N GLY A 58 -8.45 7.78 -11.89
CA GLY A 58 -7.27 8.46 -11.35
C GLY A 58 -7.07 8.29 -9.83
N SER A 59 -7.93 7.53 -9.17
CA SER A 59 -7.81 7.10 -7.77
C SER A 59 -7.41 5.64 -7.66
N VAL A 60 -6.95 5.24 -6.47
CA VAL A 60 -6.70 3.84 -6.12
C VAL A 60 -7.75 3.37 -5.12
N VAL A 61 -8.36 2.23 -5.42
CA VAL A 61 -9.30 1.53 -4.56
C VAL A 61 -8.58 0.34 -3.95
N PHE A 62 -8.65 0.23 -2.62
CA PHE A 62 -8.12 -0.90 -1.85
C PHE A 62 -9.26 -1.70 -1.27
N TRP A 63 -9.20 -3.02 -1.44
CA TRP A 63 -10.09 -3.95 -0.76
C TRP A 63 -9.45 -4.47 0.53
N VAL A 64 -9.93 -3.97 1.67
CA VAL A 64 -9.56 -4.48 2.99
C VAL A 64 -10.44 -5.68 3.29
N ARG A 65 -9.87 -6.89 3.21
CA ARG A 65 -10.63 -8.14 3.39
C ARG A 65 -11.15 -8.31 4.82
N GLN A 66 -10.34 -7.92 5.79
CA GLN A 66 -10.65 -8.07 7.21
C GLN A 66 -9.99 -6.96 8.01
N SER A 67 -10.79 -6.30 8.86
CA SER A 67 -10.34 -5.33 9.85
C SER A 67 -10.61 -5.89 11.24
N LYS A 68 -9.83 -5.50 12.25
CA LYS A 68 -10.11 -5.87 13.65
C LYS A 68 -11.52 -5.45 14.11
N THR A 69 -12.07 -4.38 13.54
CA THR A 69 -13.41 -3.90 13.86
C THR A 69 -14.50 -4.55 13.00
N ASP A 70 -14.11 -5.34 11.98
CA ASP A 70 -15.03 -6.06 11.11
C ASP A 70 -15.33 -7.46 11.66
N GLN A 71 -16.16 -7.49 12.70
CA GLN A 71 -16.59 -8.73 13.37
C GLN A 71 -17.41 -9.66 12.46
N LEU A 72 -17.88 -9.17 11.32
CA LEU A 72 -18.70 -9.92 10.36
C LEU A 72 -17.93 -10.30 9.09
N ALA A 73 -16.63 -9.99 8.99
CA ALA A 73 -15.77 -10.28 7.85
C ALA A 73 -16.38 -9.84 6.48
N LYS A 74 -17.05 -8.69 6.45
CA LYS A 74 -17.65 -8.13 5.22
C LYS A 74 -16.60 -7.47 4.31
N GLY A 75 -15.48 -7.07 4.88
CA GLY A 75 -14.47 -6.25 4.22
C GLY A 75 -14.93 -4.81 4.00
N GLN A 76 -14.01 -3.98 3.50
CA GLN A 76 -14.26 -2.56 3.23
C GLN A 76 -13.45 -2.08 2.02
N GLN A 77 -14.02 -1.13 1.27
CA GLN A 77 -13.28 -0.38 0.25
C GLN A 77 -12.74 0.92 0.83
N VAL A 78 -11.47 1.17 0.58
CA VAL A 78 -10.82 2.46 0.85
C VAL A 78 -10.45 3.07 -0.50
N VAL A 79 -10.95 4.26 -0.79
CA VAL A 79 -10.69 4.97 -2.05
C VAL A 79 -9.81 6.18 -1.76
N LEU A 80 -8.65 6.25 -2.41
CA LEU A 80 -7.69 7.33 -2.22
C LEU A 80 -7.37 7.98 -3.56
N GLY A 81 -7.65 9.27 -3.66
CA GLY A 81 -7.41 10.08 -4.85
C GLY A 81 -6.00 10.67 -4.92
N PRO A 82 -5.67 11.32 -6.04
CA PRO A 82 -4.40 12.00 -6.20
C PRO A 82 -4.33 13.25 -5.30
N TRP A 83 -3.11 13.62 -4.91
CA TRP A 83 -2.85 14.83 -4.14
C TRP A 83 -1.86 15.72 -4.89
N SER A 84 -2.01 17.04 -4.76
CA SER A 84 -1.23 18.03 -5.54
C SER A 84 0.26 18.04 -5.18
N ALA A 85 0.61 17.74 -3.94
CA ALA A 85 2.00 17.63 -3.51
C ALA A 85 2.60 16.27 -3.92
N VAL A 86 3.43 16.30 -4.97
CA VAL A 86 4.06 15.11 -5.60
C VAL A 86 4.81 14.23 -4.61
N ASP A 87 5.42 14.82 -3.58
CA ASP A 87 6.20 14.09 -2.57
C ASP A 87 5.35 13.15 -1.68
N ILE A 88 4.08 13.47 -1.49
CA ILE A 88 3.15 12.72 -0.63
C ILE A 88 1.92 12.20 -1.42
N CYS A 89 1.94 12.32 -2.74
CA CYS A 89 0.88 11.78 -3.58
C CYS A 89 0.94 10.25 -3.58
N LEU A 90 -0.06 9.63 -2.94
CA LEU A 90 -0.19 8.17 -2.82
C LEU A 90 -0.33 7.49 -4.18
N VAL A 91 -1.15 8.06 -5.07
CA VAL A 91 -1.33 7.56 -6.45
C VAL A 91 0.03 7.49 -7.15
N ALA A 92 0.79 8.58 -7.15
CA ALA A 92 2.11 8.62 -7.78
C ALA A 92 3.12 7.64 -7.13
N ALA A 93 3.05 7.45 -5.81
CA ALA A 93 3.90 6.49 -5.12
C ALA A 93 3.59 5.04 -5.50
N ILE A 94 2.31 4.71 -5.67
CA ILE A 94 1.88 3.37 -6.10
C ILE A 94 2.25 3.15 -7.57
N GLU A 95 2.06 4.14 -8.45
CA GLU A 95 2.54 4.05 -9.84
C GLU A 95 4.05 3.80 -9.91
N ALA A 96 4.84 4.48 -9.07
CA ALA A 96 6.28 4.26 -8.99
C ALA A 96 6.62 2.84 -8.54
N TYR A 97 5.91 2.30 -7.55
CA TYR A 97 6.04 0.91 -7.10
C TYR A 97 5.71 -0.10 -8.22
N TYR A 98 4.61 0.09 -8.94
CA TYR A 98 4.27 -0.78 -10.08
C TYR A 98 5.34 -0.71 -11.18
N ARG A 99 5.90 0.47 -11.44
CA ARG A 99 6.94 0.63 -12.45
C ARG A 99 8.25 -0.06 -12.06
N SER A 100 8.66 0.01 -10.79
CA SER A 100 9.86 -0.70 -10.33
C SER A 100 9.66 -2.21 -10.24
N TRP A 101 8.41 -2.66 -10.00
CA TRP A 101 8.06 -4.08 -9.94
C TRP A 101 8.14 -4.79 -11.30
N VAL A 102 7.86 -4.09 -12.42
CA VAL A 102 7.88 -4.69 -13.78
C VAL A 102 9.30 -5.10 -14.24
N TRP A 103 10.34 -4.64 -13.56
CA TRP A 103 11.75 -4.92 -13.91
C TRP A 103 12.54 -5.63 -12.81
N ALA A 104 11.85 -6.10 -11.75
CA ALA A 104 12.43 -6.84 -10.62
C ALA A 104 12.11 -8.33 -10.71
#